data_AF-A0A251WE58-F1
#
_entry.id   AF-A0A251WE58-F1
#
_cell.length_a   1.000
_cell.length_b   1.000
_cell.length_c   1.000
_cell.angle_alpha   90.00
_cell.angle_beta   90.00
_cell.angle_gamma   90.00
#
_symmetry.space_group_name_H-M   'P 1'
#
loop_
_entity.id
_entity.type
_entity.pdbx_description
1 polymer ?
#
loop_
_entity_poly.entity_id
_entity_poly.type
_entity_poly.pdbx_seq_one_letter_code
_entity_poly.pdbx_strand_id
1 'polypeptide(L)'
;MLGQSVLTRASGSTSNNRTFVYEVEGLRQSDQTTQNNHEIRTSSTTLIQVPFNRMNEVMQRINRLGGRIVAIHAGPNVTASSGESSQGESND
;
A
#
# COMPACT_ATOMS: atom_id res chain seq x y z
N MET A 1 28.95 15.00 -35.89
CA MET A 1 28.11 13.96 -35.25
C MET A 1 27.44 14.60 -34.04
N LEU A 2 26.11 14.77 -34.09
CA LEU A 2 25.33 15.37 -33.00
C LEU A 2 25.05 14.31 -31.94
N GLY A 3 25.74 14.42 -30.80
CA GLY A 3 25.49 13.60 -29.62
C GLY A 3 24.14 13.99 -29.00
N GLN A 4 23.18 13.08 -29.06
CA GLN A 4 21.84 13.26 -28.54
C GLN A 4 21.84 13.35 -27.00
N SER A 5 21.14 14.38 -26.52
CA SER A 5 20.83 14.65 -25.13
C SER A 5 19.94 13.59 -24.47
N VAL A 6 19.76 13.78 -23.15
CA VAL A 6 18.68 13.33 -22.27
C VAL A 6 18.57 11.83 -21.96
N LEU A 7 19.17 11.46 -20.82
CA LEU A 7 18.48 10.58 -19.88
C LEU A 7 18.73 11.03 -18.43
N THR A 8 18.06 12.11 -18.03
CA THR A 8 17.75 12.30 -16.60
C THR A 8 16.75 11.22 -16.22
N ARG A 9 17.26 10.07 -15.79
CA ARG A 9 16.42 9.02 -15.22
C ARG A 9 16.01 9.55 -13.85
N ALA A 10 14.87 10.24 -13.80
CA ALA A 10 14.20 10.52 -12.56
C ALA A 10 13.97 9.17 -11.88
N SER A 11 14.81 8.84 -10.89
CA SER A 11 14.56 7.79 -9.92
C SER A 11 13.36 8.22 -9.07
N GLY A 12 12.18 8.27 -9.68
CA GLY A 12 10.92 8.29 -8.97
C GLY A 12 10.84 6.97 -8.23
N SER A 13 11.23 6.98 -6.95
CA SER A 13 11.29 5.80 -6.09
C SER A 13 10.02 4.96 -6.25
N THR A 14 10.14 3.84 -6.95
CA THR A 14 9.12 2.78 -7.05
C THR A 14 8.62 2.30 -5.68
N SER A 15 9.37 2.63 -4.62
CA SER A 15 8.97 2.42 -3.23
C SER A 15 7.70 3.18 -2.81
N ASN A 16 7.41 4.36 -3.37
CA ASN A 16 6.27 5.17 -2.93
C ASN A 16 4.90 4.60 -3.38
N ASN A 17 4.90 3.72 -4.40
CA ASN A 17 3.70 3.06 -4.90
C ASN A 17 3.42 1.70 -4.22
N ARG A 18 4.25 1.29 -3.25
CA ARG A 18 4.08 0.01 -2.56
C ARG A 18 3.01 0.13 -1.50
N THR A 19 2.16 -0.89 -1.43
CA THR A 19 1.11 -1.01 -0.43
C THR A 19 1.33 -2.28 0.38
N PHE A 20 1.01 -2.22 1.67
CA PHE A 20 1.09 -3.33 2.60
C PHE A 20 -0.26 -3.56 3.28
N VAL A 21 -0.53 -4.78 3.69
CA VAL A 21 -1.73 -5.13 4.47
C VAL A 21 -1.29 -5.50 5.87
N TYR A 22 -1.77 -4.75 6.84
CA TYR A 22 -1.50 -4.94 8.25
C TYR A 22 -2.65 -5.70 8.88
N GLU A 23 -2.31 -6.81 9.52
CA GLU A 23 -3.24 -7.58 10.32
C GLU A 23 -3.09 -7.16 11.79
N VAL A 24 -4.14 -6.57 12.35
CA VAL A 24 -4.12 -5.94 13.68
C VAL A 24 -5.22 -6.49 14.58
N GLU A 25 -4.87 -6.91 15.79
CA GLU A 25 -5.81 -7.34 16.83
C GLU A 25 -5.96 -6.27 17.93
N GLY A 26 -7.04 -6.34 18.71
CA GLY A 26 -7.18 -5.53 19.93
C GLY A 26 -7.35 -4.01 19.71
N LEU A 27 -7.74 -3.56 18.51
CA LEU A 27 -8.08 -2.15 18.29
C LEU A 27 -9.30 -1.78 19.15
N ARG A 28 -9.14 -0.79 20.03
CA ARG A 28 -10.26 -0.29 20.83
C ARG A 28 -11.30 0.35 19.90
N GLN A 29 -12.56 -0.03 20.08
CA GLN A 29 -13.68 0.63 19.41
C GLN A 29 -13.67 2.11 19.79
N SER A 30 -13.62 2.96 18.78
CA SER A 30 -13.92 4.39 18.93
C SER A 30 -15.44 4.58 18.80
N ASP A 31 -16.00 5.66 19.36
CA ASP A 31 -17.45 5.96 19.28
C ASP A 31 -18.00 5.93 17.83
N GLN A 32 -17.15 6.26 16.86
CA GLN A 32 -17.49 6.24 15.43
C GLN A 32 -17.69 4.83 14.85
N THR A 33 -17.04 3.80 15.43
CA THR A 33 -17.24 2.39 15.06
C THR A 33 -18.39 1.73 15.82
N THR A 34 -18.76 2.28 16.99
CA THR A 34 -19.92 1.84 17.80
C THR A 34 -21.25 2.08 17.09
N GLN A 35 -21.31 3.06 16.19
CA GLN A 35 -22.51 3.33 15.37
C GLN A 35 -22.84 2.19 14.38
N ASN A 36 -21.87 1.33 14.05
CA ASN A 36 -22.11 0.10 13.31
C ASN A 36 -22.46 -1.02 14.31
N ASN A 37 -23.76 -1.22 14.51
CA ASN A 37 -24.37 -2.20 15.40
C ASN A 37 -24.11 -3.65 14.93
N HIS A 38 -22.86 -4.09 14.97
CA HIS A 38 -22.45 -5.46 14.66
C HIS A 38 -21.67 -6.03 15.85
N GLU A 39 -22.07 -7.23 16.28
CA GLU A 39 -21.49 -7.96 17.40
C GLU A 39 -19.97 -8.13 17.23
N ILE A 40 -19.25 -7.81 18.30
CA ILE A 40 -17.80 -8.01 18.39
C ILE A 40 -17.55 -9.51 18.42
N ARG A 41 -16.98 -10.03 17.32
CA ARG A 41 -16.50 -11.41 17.29
C ARG A 41 -15.23 -11.49 18.13
N THR A 42 -15.19 -12.42 19.09
CA THR A 42 -14.12 -12.59 20.10
C THR A 42 -12.71 -12.81 19.53
N SER A 43 -12.57 -13.02 18.23
CA SER A 43 -11.31 -13.26 17.52
C SER A 43 -11.15 -12.37 16.27
N SER A 44 -11.77 -11.19 16.22
CA SER A 44 -11.72 -10.35 15.02
C SER A 44 -10.39 -9.61 14.90
N THR A 45 -9.55 -10.05 13.97
CA THR A 45 -8.43 -9.26 13.45
C THR A 45 -8.90 -8.30 12.35
N THR A 46 -8.39 -7.06 12.35
CA THR A 46 -8.69 -6.04 11.34
C THR A 46 -7.56 -5.98 10.31
N LEU A 47 -7.94 -6.00 9.03
CA LEU A 47 -7.01 -5.82 7.92
C LEU A 47 -7.00 -4.36 7.48
N ILE A 48 -5.82 -3.72 7.50
CA ILE A 48 -5.64 -2.32 7.12
C ILE A 48 -4.67 -2.24 5.95
N GLN A 49 -5.12 -1.66 4.83
CA GLN A 49 -4.26 -1.39 3.69
C GLN A 49 -3.49 -0.08 3.90
N VAL A 50 -2.16 -0.14 3.82
CA VAL A 50 -1.25 0.94 4.20
C VAL A 50 -0.26 1.21 3.07
N PRO A 51 -0.34 2.39 2.42
CA PRO A 51 0.68 2.87 1.52
C PRO A 51 2.02 3.08 2.24
N PHE A 52 3.14 2.85 1.55
CA PHE A 52 4.49 2.97 2.13
C PHE A 52 4.73 4.33 2.82
N ASN A 53 4.28 5.44 2.23
CA ASN A 53 4.42 6.77 2.79
C ASN A 53 3.63 7.02 4.09
N ARG A 54 2.63 6.18 4.40
CA ARG A 54 1.79 6.32 5.60
C ARG A 54 2.07 5.28 6.67
N MET A 55 3.07 4.43 6.49
CA MET A 55 3.38 3.37 7.47
C MET A 55 3.65 3.92 8.87
N ASN A 56 4.39 5.02 9.00
CA ASN A 56 4.66 5.64 10.30
C ASN A 56 3.39 6.17 10.99
N GLU A 57 2.54 6.88 10.25
CA GLU A 57 1.29 7.42 10.77
C GLU A 57 0.34 6.30 11.23
N VAL A 58 0.24 5.23 10.43
CA VAL A 58 -0.60 4.08 10.76
C VAL A 58 -0.08 3.34 11.98
N MET A 59 1.22 3.11 12.09
CA MET A 59 1.84 2.51 13.27
C MET A 59 1.50 3.29 14.55
N GLN A 60 1.68 4.62 14.53
CA GLN A 60 1.36 5.48 15.67
C GLN A 60 -0.14 5.42 16.02
N ARG A 61 -1.02 5.42 15.00
CA ARG A 61 -2.46 5.32 15.20
C ARG A 61 -2.85 3.98 15.83
N ILE A 62 -2.30 2.87 15.36
CA ILE A 62 -2.55 1.53 15.91
C ILE A 62 -2.14 1.49 17.38
N ASN A 63 -0.94 1.97 17.71
CA ASN A 63 -0.45 2.06 19.09
C ASN A 63 -1.36 2.91 19.97
N ARG A 64 -1.82 4.07 19.49
CA ARG A 64 -2.74 4.94 20.25
C ARG A 64 -4.11 4.30 20.50
N LEU A 65 -4.57 3.47 19.57
CA LEU A 65 -5.81 2.70 19.71
C LEU A 65 -5.62 1.40 20.51
N GLY A 66 -4.40 1.13 21.01
CA GLY A 66 -4.09 -0.08 21.76
C GLY A 66 -4.05 -1.36 20.92
N GLY A 67 -3.99 -1.26 19.60
CA GLY A 67 -3.94 -2.42 18.71
C GLY A 67 -2.55 -3.07 18.68
N ARG A 68 -2.51 -4.38 18.48
CA ARG A 68 -1.30 -5.17 18.29
C ARG A 68 -1.24 -5.68 16.84
N ILE A 69 -0.10 -5.52 16.20
CA ILE A 69 0.11 -6.03 14.83
C ILE A 69 0.51 -7.50 14.92
N VAL A 70 -0.28 -8.36 14.29
CA VAL A 70 -0.07 -9.82 14.24
C VAL A 70 0.79 -10.18 13.03
N ALA A 71 0.48 -9.60 11.87
CA ALA A 71 1.21 -9.85 10.63
C ALA A 71 1.24 -8.62 9.70
N ILE A 72 2.22 -8.59 8.80
CA ILE A 72 2.34 -7.59 7.74
C ILE A 72 2.57 -8.32 6.42
N HIS A 73 1.66 -8.15 5.48
CA HIS A 73 1.73 -8.74 4.15
C HIS A 73 2.10 -7.68 3.11
N ALA A 74 2.95 -8.05 2.15
CA ALA A 74 3.12 -7.23 0.96
C ALA A 74 1.82 -7.26 0.15
N GLY A 75 1.26 -6.09 -0.13
CA GLY A 75 0.12 -5.97 -1.03
C GLY A 75 0.52 -6.26 -2.47
N PRO A 76 -0.45 -6.50 -3.36
CA PRO A 76 -0.17 -6.71 -4.77
C PRO A 76 0.60 -5.49 -5.29
N ASN A 77 1.84 -5.72 -5.72
CA ASN A 77 2.58 -4.70 -6.45
C ASN A 77 1.85 -4.53 -7.77
N VAL A 78 1.11 -3.42 -7.92
CA VAL A 78 0.71 -2.96 -9.24
C VAL A 78 2.00 -2.50 -9.94
N THR A 79 2.82 -3.48 -10.34
CA THR A 79 3.81 -3.30 -11.39
C THR A 79 2.99 -2.73 -12.54
N ALA A 80 3.13 -1.44 -12.80
CA ALA A 80 2.52 -0.80 -13.95
C ALA A 80 2.82 -1.72 -15.14
N SER A 81 1.78 -2.40 -15.62
CA SER A 81 1.83 -3.26 -16.77
C SER A 81 2.50 -2.44 -17.85
N SER A 82 3.72 -2.82 -18.18
CA SER A 82 4.47 -2.21 -19.27
C SER A 82 3.58 -2.40 -20.48
N GLY A 83 3.00 -1.30 -20.98
CA GLY A 83 2.27 -1.33 -22.23
C GLY A 83 3.28 -1.70 -23.31
N GLU A 84 3.33 -2.99 -23.67
CA GLU A 84 3.95 -3.46 -24.89
C GLU A 84 3.19 -2.82 -26.06
N SER A 85 3.60 -1.62 -26.45
CA SER A 85 3.26 -1.07 -27.75
C SER A 85 4.01 -1.87 -28.79
N SER A 86 3.30 -2.80 -29.41
CA SER A 86 3.68 -3.57 -30.60
C SER A 86 4.39 -2.69 -31.64
N GLN A 87 5.68 -2.95 -31.83
CA GLN A 87 6.44 -2.50 -33.00
C GLN A 87 5.97 -3.34 -34.20
N GLY A 88 5.18 -2.72 -35.07
CA GLY A 88 4.98 -3.21 -36.42
C GLY A 88 6.18 -2.78 -37.27
N GLU A 89 7.13 -3.69 -37.47
CA GLU A 89 8.08 -3.61 -38.58
C GLU A 89 7.30 -3.81 -39.89
N SER A 90 7.22 -2.78 -40.72
CA SER A 90 6.89 -2.90 -42.14
C SER A 90 8.07 -2.34 -42.94
N ASN A 91 8.86 -3.23 -43.52
CA ASN A 91 9.85 -2.90 -44.54
C ASN A 91 9.13 -2.53 -45.85
N ASP A 92 9.45 -1.37 -46.41
CA ASP A 92 9.38 -1.08 -47.85
C ASP A 92 10.72 -0.48 -48.28
#